data_AF-A0AAT9PDQ8-F1
#
_entry.id   AF-A0AAT9PDQ8-F1
#
_cell.length_a   1.000
_cell.length_b   1.000
_cell.length_c   1.000
_cell.angle_alpha   90.00
_cell.angle_beta   90.00
_cell.angle_gamma   90.00
#
_symmetry.space_group_name_H-M   'P 1'
#
loop_
_entity.id
_entity.type
_entity.pdbx_description
1 polymer ?
#
loop_
_entity_poly.entity_id
_entity_poly.type
_entity_poly.pdbx_seq_one_letter_code
_entity_poly.pdbx_strand_id
1 'polypeptide(L)'
;MFAFVFTLLITALAMWAFFKFMYPKPPKAFMPQEGDVITPRDCSLCGYPLAEYRGVLEPKPEGRISDAERQKIQQLTTEIDDLQQRLQQDALEANLTRQQKKHAKLAKEQQQKQLFEKQQALKQLTSWFFCNYDHQADFHAQSTKPPSH
;
A
#
# COMPACT_ATOMS: atom_id res chain seq x y z
N MET A 1 54.23 -3.17 -9.43
CA MET A 1 53.20 -3.92 -8.68
C MET A 1 52.59 -3.06 -7.57
N PHE A 2 53.37 -2.60 -6.58
CA PHE A 2 52.83 -1.81 -5.45
C PHE A 2 52.17 -0.48 -5.84
N ALA A 3 52.80 0.31 -6.72
CA ALA A 3 52.23 1.58 -7.19
C ALA A 3 50.89 1.41 -7.93
N PHE A 4 50.74 0.33 -8.71
CA PHE A 4 49.50 0.03 -9.42
C PHE A 4 48.35 -0.28 -8.47
N VAL A 5 48.61 -1.09 -7.43
CA VAL A 5 47.62 -1.41 -6.39
C VAL A 5 47.23 -0.16 -5.60
N PHE A 6 48.18 0.70 -5.26
CA PHE A 6 47.92 1.94 -4.53
C PHE A 6 47.03 2.91 -5.32
N THR A 7 47.29 3.08 -6.61
CA THR A 7 46.44 3.90 -7.49
C THR A 7 45.00 3.37 -7.54
N LEU A 8 44.79 2.06 -7.67
CA LEU A 8 43.45 1.47 -7.67
C LEU A 8 42.69 1.74 -6.36
N LEU A 9 43.37 1.66 -5.21
CA LEU A 9 42.75 1.94 -3.91
C LEU A 9 42.36 3.41 -3.76
N ILE A 10 43.21 4.34 -4.21
CA ILE A 10 42.88 5.78 -4.21
C ILE A 10 41.69 6.05 -5.13
N THR A 11 41.69 5.51 -6.34
CA THR A 11 40.57 5.68 -7.28
C THR A 11 39.28 5.12 -6.70
N ALA A 12 39.31 3.94 -6.05
CA ALA A 12 38.14 3.36 -5.39
C ALA A 12 37.62 4.23 -4.23
N LEU A 13 38.52 4.76 -3.39
CA LEU A 13 38.17 5.68 -2.31
C LEU A 13 37.58 6.99 -2.83
N ALA A 14 38.18 7.55 -3.87
CA ALA A 14 37.70 8.78 -4.52
C ALA A 14 36.31 8.56 -5.14
N MET A 15 36.11 7.44 -5.84
CA MET A 15 34.79 7.08 -6.37
C MET A 15 33.77 6.91 -5.25
N TRP A 16 34.10 6.19 -4.17
CA TRP A 16 33.21 6.00 -3.03
C TRP A 16 32.80 7.34 -2.38
N ALA A 17 33.76 8.23 -2.14
CA ALA A 17 33.49 9.55 -1.55
C ALA A 17 32.62 10.40 -2.47
N PHE A 18 32.89 10.38 -3.78
CA PHE A 18 32.07 11.09 -4.78
C PHE A 18 30.63 10.58 -4.81
N PHE A 19 30.42 9.26 -4.85
CA PHE A 19 29.07 8.68 -4.81
C PHE A 19 28.34 9.00 -3.50
N LYS A 20 29.04 8.97 -2.36
CA LYS A 20 28.49 9.31 -1.05
C LYS A 20 28.02 10.78 -0.97
N PHE A 21 28.74 11.68 -1.65
CA PHE A 21 28.46 13.12 -1.64
C PHE A 21 27.42 13.54 -2.68
N MET A 22 27.54 13.05 -3.92
CA MET A 22 26.64 13.40 -5.02
C MET A 22 25.27 12.74 -4.91
N TYR A 23 25.19 11.56 -4.28
CA TYR A 23 23.95 10.81 -4.11
C TYR A 23 23.70 10.57 -2.61
N PRO A 24 23.43 11.63 -1.84
CA PRO A 24 23.05 11.46 -0.44
C PRO A 24 21.78 10.62 -0.39
N LYS A 25 21.73 9.67 0.55
CA LYS A 25 20.54 8.84 0.74
C LYS A 25 19.34 9.75 1.04
N PRO A 26 18.16 9.48 0.45
CA PRO A 26 16.97 10.29 0.72
C PRO A 26 16.67 10.27 2.23
N PRO A 27 16.15 11.37 2.79
CA PRO A 27 15.86 11.43 4.21
C PRO A 27 14.82 10.36 4.58
N LYS A 28 14.97 9.78 5.77
CA LYS A 28 14.16 8.63 6.23
C LYS A 28 12.65 8.92 6.28
N ALA A 29 12.26 10.18 6.33
CA ALA A 29 10.86 10.62 6.27
C ALA A 29 10.14 10.16 4.97
N PHE A 30 10.88 9.88 3.90
CA PHE A 30 10.31 9.35 2.65
C PHE A 30 10.20 7.83 2.63
N MET A 31 10.77 7.11 3.59
CA MET A 31 10.66 5.65 3.65
C MET A 31 9.31 5.25 4.26
N PRO A 32 8.76 4.07 3.92
CA PRO A 32 7.59 3.54 4.60
C PRO A 32 7.87 3.40 6.10
N GLN A 33 6.94 3.86 6.91
CA GLN A 33 6.94 3.67 8.36
C GLN A 33 6.27 2.34 8.71
N GLU A 34 6.47 1.88 9.94
CA GLU A 34 5.79 0.68 10.43
C GLU A 34 4.27 0.90 10.42
N GLY A 35 3.55 0.06 9.67
CA GLY A 35 2.10 0.18 9.47
C GLY A 35 1.69 0.82 8.15
N ASP A 36 2.64 1.38 7.37
CA ASP A 36 2.33 1.94 6.05
C ASP A 36 1.96 0.84 5.04
N VAL A 37 0.91 1.12 4.27
CA VAL A 37 0.46 0.25 3.18
C VAL A 37 1.35 0.51 1.96
N ILE A 38 2.23 -0.45 1.64
CA ILE A 38 3.13 -0.39 0.49
C ILE A 38 2.51 -0.90 -0.81
N THR A 39 1.26 -1.38 -0.78
CA THR A 39 0.60 -1.88 -1.98
C THR A 39 0.37 -0.74 -2.97
N PRO A 40 0.75 -0.90 -4.25
CA PRO A 40 0.47 0.10 -5.27
C PRO A 40 -1.03 0.33 -5.48
N ARG A 41 -1.40 1.57 -5.76
CA ARG A 41 -2.72 1.99 -6.26
C ARG A 41 -2.54 2.88 -7.47
N ASP A 42 -3.46 2.76 -8.42
CA ASP A 42 -3.49 3.63 -9.58
C ASP A 42 -4.14 4.96 -9.23
N CYS A 43 -3.52 6.06 -9.66
CA CYS A 43 -4.07 7.39 -9.45
C CYS A 43 -5.41 7.55 -10.22
N SER A 44 -6.45 8.03 -9.54
CA SER A 44 -7.77 8.28 -10.12
C SER A 44 -7.79 9.35 -11.21
N LEU A 45 -6.72 10.17 -11.32
CA LEU A 45 -6.55 11.14 -12.39
C LEU A 45 -5.64 10.63 -13.52
N CYS A 46 -4.39 10.25 -13.21
CA CYS A 46 -3.38 9.95 -14.24
C CYS A 46 -3.17 8.45 -14.50
N GLY A 47 -3.74 7.56 -13.70
CA GLY A 47 -3.60 6.11 -13.83
C GLY A 47 -2.21 5.54 -13.48
N TYR A 48 -1.27 6.36 -13.02
CA TYR A 48 0.06 5.89 -12.65
C TYR A 48 0.03 5.15 -11.30
N PRO A 49 0.68 3.97 -11.17
CA PRO A 49 0.72 3.23 -9.91
C PRO A 49 1.68 3.87 -8.92
N LEU A 50 1.20 4.15 -7.71
CA LEU A 50 2.01 4.67 -6.61
C LEU A 50 1.65 3.94 -5.31
N ALA A 51 2.62 3.74 -4.42
CA ALA A 51 2.36 3.13 -3.11
C ALA A 51 1.36 3.98 -2.31
N GLU A 52 0.39 3.35 -1.64
CA GLU A 52 -0.70 4.05 -0.93
C GLU A 52 -0.18 5.12 0.05
N TYR A 53 0.88 4.80 0.80
CA TYR A 53 1.47 5.73 1.77
C TYR A 53 2.09 7.01 1.17
N ARG A 54 2.30 7.07 -0.14
CA ARG A 54 2.90 8.22 -0.85
C ARG A 54 1.88 9.17 -1.44
N GLY A 55 0.62 8.75 -1.57
CA GLY A 55 -0.42 9.52 -2.22
C GLY A 55 -1.43 10.11 -1.25
N VAL A 56 -2.43 10.79 -1.81
CA VAL A 56 -3.56 11.37 -1.10
C VAL A 56 -4.76 10.45 -1.28
N LEU A 57 -5.36 10.03 -0.18
CA LEU A 57 -6.61 9.24 -0.17
C LEU A 57 -7.79 10.15 0.15
N GLU A 58 -8.86 10.01 -0.62
CA GLU A 58 -10.11 10.73 -0.40
C GLU A 58 -11.29 9.74 -0.44
N PRO A 59 -12.25 9.81 0.50
CA PRO A 59 -13.44 8.98 0.44
C PRO A 59 -14.28 9.33 -0.79
N LYS A 60 -14.71 8.31 -1.53
CA LYS A 60 -15.59 8.46 -2.69
C LYS A 60 -17.02 8.80 -2.21
N PRO A 61 -17.63 9.92 -2.67
CA PRO A 61 -18.98 10.27 -2.25
C PRO A 61 -20.00 9.27 -2.78
N GLU A 62 -21.05 8.98 -2.02
CA GLU A 62 -22.03 7.92 -2.34
C GLU A 62 -22.65 8.07 -3.74
N GLY A 63 -22.91 9.31 -4.18
CA GLY A 63 -23.46 9.60 -5.50
C GLY A 63 -22.54 9.27 -6.68
N ARG A 64 -21.25 9.00 -6.43
CA ARG A 64 -20.27 8.60 -7.45
C ARG A 64 -20.02 7.09 -7.46
N ILE A 65 -20.61 6.34 -6.52
CA ILE A 65 -20.49 4.88 -6.44
C ILE A 65 -21.60 4.24 -7.27
N SER A 66 -21.22 3.51 -8.32
CA SER A 66 -22.15 2.78 -9.20
C SER A 66 -22.85 1.64 -8.45
N ASP A 67 -24.02 1.20 -8.93
CA ASP A 67 -24.77 0.12 -8.30
C ASP A 67 -23.98 -1.20 -8.23
N ALA A 68 -23.18 -1.50 -9.25
CA ALA A 68 -22.29 -2.65 -9.25
C ALA A 68 -21.19 -2.55 -8.18
N GLU A 69 -20.59 -1.36 -8.02
CA GLU A 69 -19.62 -1.10 -6.94
C GLU A 69 -20.29 -1.20 -5.57
N ARG A 70 -21.51 -0.68 -5.41
CA ARG A 70 -22.28 -0.76 -4.15
C ARG A 70 -22.52 -2.21 -3.73
N GLN A 71 -22.95 -3.07 -4.66
CA GLN A 71 -23.13 -4.49 -4.40
C GLN A 71 -21.82 -5.16 -3.97
N LYS A 72 -20.71 -4.83 -4.65
CA LYS A 72 -19.38 -5.37 -4.30
C LYS A 72 -18.88 -4.87 -2.95
N ILE A 73 -19.15 -3.61 -2.59
CA ILE A 73 -18.84 -3.05 -1.26
C ILE A 73 -19.63 -3.81 -0.19
N GLN A 74 -20.92 -4.06 -0.40
CA GLN A 74 -21.74 -4.84 0.53
C GLN A 74 -21.21 -6.28 0.69
N GLN A 75 -20.83 -6.94 -0.41
CA GLN A 75 -20.21 -8.26 -0.33
C GLN A 75 -18.90 -8.24 0.46
N LEU A 76 -17.98 -7.33 0.12
CA LEU A 76 -16.68 -7.25 0.79
C LEU A 76 -16.80 -6.88 2.27
N THR A 77 -17.73 -6.00 2.65
CA THR A 77 -18.00 -5.68 4.06
C THR A 77 -18.45 -6.91 4.82
N THR A 78 -19.42 -7.67 4.30
CA THR A 78 -19.87 -8.91 4.96
C THR A 78 -18.76 -9.97 5.08
N GLU A 79 -17.92 -10.12 4.05
CA GLU A 79 -16.79 -11.06 4.09
C GLU A 79 -15.69 -10.64 5.08
N ILE A 80 -15.43 -9.33 5.19
CA ILE A 80 -14.48 -8.78 6.16
C ILE A 80 -14.98 -9.02 7.58
N ASP A 81 -16.27 -8.77 7.82
CA ASP A 81 -16.88 -8.98 9.13
C ASP A 81 -16.84 -10.46 9.55
N ASP A 82 -17.16 -11.39 8.65
CA ASP A 82 -17.05 -12.84 8.89
C ASP A 82 -15.59 -13.26 9.18
N LEU A 83 -14.61 -12.80 8.39
CA LEU A 83 -13.20 -13.09 8.65
C LEU A 83 -12.71 -12.54 10.01
N GLN A 84 -13.15 -11.33 10.36
CA GLN A 84 -12.83 -10.73 11.65
C GLN A 84 -13.43 -11.54 12.81
N GLN A 85 -14.68 -12.01 12.67
CA GLN A 85 -15.31 -12.87 13.66
C GLN A 85 -14.59 -14.21 13.83
N ARG A 86 -14.19 -14.87 12.73
CA ARG A 86 -13.41 -16.12 12.77
C ARG A 86 -12.08 -15.95 13.49
N LEU A 87 -11.35 -14.87 13.18
CA LEU A 87 -10.09 -14.54 13.84
C LEU A 87 -10.24 -14.28 15.35
N GLN A 88 -11.39 -13.74 15.77
CA GLN A 88 -11.73 -13.54 17.18
C GLN A 88 -12.10 -14.86 17.88
N GLN A 89 -12.86 -15.74 17.23
CA GLN A 89 -13.24 -17.06 17.74
C GLN A 89 -12.01 -17.95 17.93
N ASP A 90 -11.09 -17.98 16.96
CA ASP A 90 -9.84 -18.74 17.04
C ASP A 90 -8.91 -18.27 18.19
N ALA A 91 -9.09 -17.06 18.72
CA ALA A 91 -8.33 -16.57 19.87
C ALA A 91 -8.79 -17.18 21.21
N LEU A 92 -10.02 -17.70 21.28
CA LEU A 92 -10.63 -18.25 22.49
C LEU A 92 -10.37 -19.75 22.67
N GLU A 93 -9.98 -20.47 21.61
CA GLU A 93 -9.77 -21.92 21.65
C GLU A 93 -8.28 -22.28 21.89
N ALA A 94 -7.93 -22.74 23.10
CA ALA A 94 -6.55 -23.06 23.46
C ALA A 94 -6.40 -24.40 24.21
N ASN A 95 -6.51 -25.53 23.51
CA ASN A 95 -6.05 -26.86 23.98
C ASN A 95 -5.57 -27.75 22.81
N LEU A 96 -4.59 -27.27 22.04
CA LEU A 96 -4.08 -27.97 20.85
C LEU A 96 -2.70 -28.62 21.10
N THR A 97 -2.44 -29.75 20.46
CA THR A 97 -1.10 -30.39 20.44
C THR A 97 -0.08 -29.54 19.67
N ARG A 98 1.24 -29.79 19.86
CA ARG A 98 2.30 -29.00 19.19
C ARG A 98 2.20 -28.99 17.66
N GLN A 99 1.79 -30.10 17.02
CA GLN A 99 1.59 -30.14 15.57
C GLN A 99 0.34 -29.34 15.16
N GLN A 100 -0.77 -29.51 15.87
CA GLN A 100 -2.00 -28.74 15.61
C GLN A 100 -1.79 -27.23 15.79
N LYS A 101 -0.98 -26.80 16.77
CA LYS A 101 -0.61 -25.38 16.94
C LYS A 101 0.11 -24.79 15.73
N LYS A 102 0.97 -25.57 15.05
CA LYS A 102 1.63 -25.10 13.81
C LYS A 102 0.62 -24.92 12.68
N HIS A 103 -0.29 -25.87 12.50
CA HIS A 103 -1.34 -25.76 11.48
C HIS A 103 -2.30 -24.60 11.77
N ALA A 104 -2.74 -24.43 13.02
CA ALA A 104 -3.58 -23.31 13.44
C ALA A 104 -2.89 -21.95 13.23
N LYS A 105 -1.59 -21.85 13.52
CA LYS A 105 -0.82 -20.63 13.25
C LYS A 105 -0.79 -20.29 11.75
N LEU A 106 -0.52 -21.27 10.89
CA LEU A 106 -0.50 -21.05 9.44
C LEU A 106 -1.89 -20.65 8.91
N ALA A 107 -2.95 -21.29 9.41
CA ALA A 107 -4.33 -20.94 9.05
C ALA A 107 -4.66 -19.50 9.45
N LYS A 108 -4.26 -19.08 10.66
CA LYS A 108 -4.45 -17.70 11.13
C LYS A 108 -3.69 -16.68 10.28
N GLU A 109 -2.45 -16.96 9.92
CA GLU A 109 -1.67 -16.10 9.02
C GLU A 109 -2.32 -15.99 7.64
N GLN A 110 -2.91 -17.07 7.12
CA GLN A 110 -3.66 -17.06 5.87
C GLN A 110 -4.94 -16.21 5.97
N GLN A 111 -5.73 -16.38 7.03
CA GLN A 111 -6.93 -15.57 7.28
C GLN A 111 -6.58 -14.08 7.44
N GLN A 112 -5.49 -13.74 8.12
CA GLN A 112 -5.02 -12.35 8.25
C GLN A 112 -4.63 -11.75 6.90
N LYS A 113 -3.97 -12.52 6.03
CA LYS A 113 -3.65 -12.10 4.67
C LYS A 113 -4.92 -11.86 3.84
N GLN A 114 -5.88 -12.78 3.91
CA GLN A 114 -7.18 -12.63 3.23
C GLN A 114 -7.94 -11.40 3.71
N LEU A 115 -7.93 -11.14 5.03
CA LEU A 115 -8.53 -9.95 5.61
C LEU A 115 -7.90 -8.68 5.04
N PHE A 116 -6.57 -8.61 5.01
CA PHE A 116 -5.83 -7.48 4.46
C PHE A 116 -6.15 -7.25 2.98
N GLU A 117 -6.14 -8.29 2.16
CA GLU A 117 -6.46 -8.22 0.73
C GLU A 117 -7.88 -7.71 0.48
N LYS A 118 -8.87 -8.21 1.23
CA LYS A 118 -10.27 -7.77 1.11
C LYS A 118 -10.47 -6.34 1.60
N GLN A 119 -9.84 -5.94 2.70
CA GLN A 119 -9.84 -4.54 3.16
C GLN A 119 -9.24 -3.62 2.11
N GLN A 120 -8.16 -4.05 1.45
CA GLN A 120 -7.53 -3.29 0.39
C GLN A 120 -8.44 -3.15 -0.84
N ALA A 121 -9.11 -4.23 -1.24
CA ALA A 121 -10.11 -4.22 -2.31
C ALA A 121 -11.31 -3.31 -1.97
N LEU A 122 -11.79 -3.33 -0.73
CA LEU A 122 -12.87 -2.46 -0.27
C LEU A 122 -12.47 -0.99 -0.38
N LYS A 123 -11.28 -0.65 0.13
CA LYS A 123 -10.74 0.72 0.00
C LYS A 123 -10.61 1.14 -1.47
N GLN A 124 -10.31 0.24 -2.41
CA GLN A 124 -10.24 0.59 -3.84
C GLN A 124 -11.59 1.01 -4.43
N LEU A 125 -12.69 0.51 -3.88
CA LEU A 125 -14.03 0.87 -4.32
C LEU A 125 -14.56 2.11 -3.59
N THR A 126 -14.18 2.31 -2.33
CA THR A 126 -14.71 3.36 -1.45
C THR A 126 -13.85 4.62 -1.39
N SER A 127 -12.64 4.63 -1.97
CA SER A 127 -11.75 5.79 -1.93
C SER A 127 -11.09 6.07 -3.28
N TRP A 128 -10.96 7.35 -3.59
CA TRP A 128 -10.09 7.86 -4.63
C TRP A 128 -8.66 7.98 -4.11
N PHE A 129 -7.71 7.80 -5.02
CA PHE A 129 -6.28 7.86 -4.73
C PHE A 129 -5.59 8.80 -5.71
N PHE A 130 -4.77 9.72 -5.21
CA PHE A 130 -4.06 10.70 -6.00
C PHE A 130 -2.57 10.69 -5.69
N CYS A 131 -1.72 10.93 -6.71
CA CYS A 131 -0.27 11.00 -6.48
C CYS A 131 0.14 12.16 -5.57
N ASN A 132 -0.60 13.27 -5.63
CA ASN A 132 -0.37 14.50 -4.86
C ASN A 132 -1.67 15.33 -4.80
N TYR A 133 -1.61 16.45 -4.06
CA TYR A 133 -2.75 17.39 -3.94
C TYR A 133 -3.11 18.10 -5.25
N ASP A 134 -2.15 18.29 -6.17
CA ASP A 134 -2.42 18.91 -7.46
C ASP A 134 -3.33 18.02 -8.32
N HIS A 135 -3.03 16.72 -8.39
CA HIS A 135 -3.88 15.74 -9.09
C HIS A 135 -5.28 15.65 -8.47
N GLN A 136 -5.39 15.77 -7.15
CA GLN A 136 -6.69 15.83 -6.47
C GLN A 136 -7.46 17.08 -6.93
N ALA A 137 -6.83 18.26 -6.88
CA ALA A 137 -7.46 19.52 -7.28
C ALA A 137 -7.91 19.50 -8.75
N ASP A 138 -7.07 19.00 -9.65
CA ASP A 138 -7.36 18.89 -11.08
C ASP A 138 -8.53 17.93 -11.37
N PHE A 139 -8.60 16.81 -10.65
CA PHE A 139 -9.70 15.87 -10.76
C PHE A 139 -11.04 16.52 -10.40
N HIS A 140 -11.07 17.26 -9.29
CA HIS A 140 -12.27 18.01 -8.87
C HIS A 140 -12.61 19.14 -9.84
N ALA A 141 -11.62 19.85 -10.37
CA ALA A 141 -11.81 20.91 -11.36
C ALA A 141 -12.39 20.38 -12.69
N GLN A 142 -11.98 19.19 -13.12
CA GLN A 142 -12.57 18.53 -14.29
C GLN A 142 -14.02 18.10 -14.02
N SER A 143 -14.32 17.66 -12.81
CA SER A 143 -15.67 17.21 -12.43
C SER A 143 -16.73 18.31 -12.42
N THR A 144 -16.32 19.59 -12.39
CA THR A 144 -17.20 20.77 -12.38
C THR A 144 -17.33 21.46 -13.74
N LYS A 145 -16.51 21.08 -14.74
CA LYS A 145 -16.57 21.67 -16.08
C LYS A 145 -17.78 21.10 -16.84
N PRO A 146 -18.71 21.93 -17.35
CA PRO A 146 -19.76 21.43 -18.23
C PRO A 146 -19.12 20.79 -19.47
N PRO A 147 -19.73 19.73 -20.05
CA PRO A 147 -19.21 19.12 -21.26
C PRO A 147 -19.08 20.21 -22.34
N SER A 148 -17.88 20.38 -22.87
CA SER A 148 -17.65 21.22 -24.05
C SER A 148 -18.34 20.53 -25.23
N HIS A 149 -19.51 21.05 -25.61
CA HIS A 149 -20.17 20.74 -26.87
C HIS A 149 -19.40 21.32 -28.05
#